data_AF-A0A511QZN5-F1
#
_entry.id   AF-A0A511QZN5-F1
#
_cell.length_a   1.000
_cell.length_b   1.000
_cell.length_c   1.000
_cell.angle_alpha   90.00
_cell.angle_beta   90.00
_cell.angle_gamma   90.00
#
_symmetry.space_group_name_H-M   'P 1'
#
loop_
_entity.id
_entity.type
_entity.pdbx_description
1 polymer ?
#
loop_
_entity_poly.entity_id
_entity_poly.type
_entity_poly.pdbx_seq_one_letter_code
_entity_poly.pdbx_strand_id
1 'polypeptide(L)'
;MEINFAVVLLMVGLAFLILFSIWYPQTQKRKIDQSVRALARMSRHARRHNTLVRYYNGTPFVVIHQRRGLVYMYAGRLVTRDQLVRLLGNEEIVRRAEREESQLAPNPTRLTLSS
;
A
#
# COMPACT_ATOMS: atom_id res chain seq x y z
N MET A 1 42.87 -23.83 31.43
CA MET A 1 41.50 -23.35 31.69
C MET A 1 40.64 -23.83 30.53
N GLU A 2 40.06 -25.02 30.64
CA GLU A 2 39.22 -25.59 29.58
C GLU A 2 37.90 -24.83 29.56
N ILE A 3 37.73 -23.96 28.57
CA ILE A 3 36.46 -23.28 28.38
C ILE A 3 35.49 -24.35 27.87
N ASN A 4 34.60 -24.80 28.76
CA ASN A 4 33.59 -25.80 28.45
C ASN A 4 32.82 -25.39 27.19
N PHE A 5 32.73 -26.29 26.21
CA PHE A 5 32.03 -26.07 24.94
C PHE A 5 30.60 -25.55 25.14
N ALA A 6 29.93 -25.99 26.19
CA ALA A 6 28.61 -25.50 26.61
C ALA A 6 28.60 -24.00 26.95
N VAL A 7 29.65 -23.49 27.58
CA VAL A 7 29.81 -22.07 27.92
C VAL A 7 30.01 -21.23 26.65
N VAL A 8 30.80 -21.73 25.70
CA VAL A 8 30.98 -21.07 24.39
C VAL A 8 29.65 -21.01 23.63
N LEU A 9 28.91 -22.11 23.60
CA LEU A 9 27.62 -22.18 22.91
C LEU A 9 26.58 -21.23 23.52
N LEU A 10 26.56 -21.13 24.85
CA LEU A 10 25.66 -20.25 25.59
C LEU A 10 26.00 -18.78 25.31
N MET A 11 27.28 -18.41 25.33
CA MET A 11 27.73 -17.05 25.03
C MET A 11 27.44 -16.64 23.58
N VAL A 12 27.62 -17.55 22.62
CA VAL A 12 27.26 -17.30 21.21
C VAL A 12 25.75 -17.15 21.03
N GLY A 13 24.94 -18.01 21.65
CA GLY A 13 23.49 -17.92 21.61
C GLY A 13 22.97 -16.61 22.21
N LEU A 14 23.54 -16.19 23.34
CA LEU A 14 23.19 -14.92 23.98
C LEU A 14 23.55 -13.71 23.10
N ALA A 15 24.73 -13.73 22.48
CA ALA A 15 25.15 -12.69 21.54
C ALA A 15 24.23 -12.59 20.32
N PHE A 16 23.79 -13.73 19.77
CA PHE A 16 22.84 -13.76 18.66
C PHE A 16 21.47 -13.20 19.05
N LEU A 17 20.95 -13.54 20.25
CA LEU A 17 19.69 -13.01 20.75
C LEU A 17 19.74 -11.49 20.93
N ILE A 18 20.83 -10.97 21.50
CA ILE A 18 21.04 -9.52 21.67
C ILE A 18 21.12 -8.84 20.30
N LEU A 19 21.89 -9.39 19.37
CA LEU A 19 22.03 -8.83 18.02
C LEU A 19 20.69 -8.82 17.27
N PHE A 20 19.93 -9.92 17.36
CA PHE A 20 18.60 -10.02 16.76
C PHE A 20 17.61 -9.03 17.40
N SER A 21 17.63 -8.88 18.73
CA SER A 21 16.77 -7.95 19.45
C SER A 21 17.02 -6.48 19.07
N ILE A 22 18.24 -6.12 18.66
CA ILE A 22 18.58 -4.76 18.24
C ILE A 22 18.26 -4.53 16.76
N TRP A 23 18.56 -5.50 15.90
CA TRP A 23 18.35 -5.37 14.45
C TRP A 23 16.89 -5.54 14.01
N TYR A 24 16.14 -6.44 14.66
CA TYR A 24 14.74 -6.70 14.35
C TYR A 24 13.84 -5.45 14.40
N PRO A 25 13.84 -4.63 15.49
CA PRO A 25 12.99 -3.44 15.55
C PRO A 25 13.40 -2.39 14.51
N GLN A 26 14.68 -2.31 14.14
CA GLN A 26 15.17 -1.31 13.19
C GLN A 26 14.74 -1.60 11.75
N THR A 27 14.65 -2.87 11.37
CA THR A 27 14.11 -3.28 10.06
C THR A 27 12.59 -3.09 9.98
N GLN A 28 11.87 -3.37 11.07
CA GLN A 28 10.42 -3.13 11.18
C GLN A 28 10.10 -1.63 11.05
N LYS A 29 10.83 -0.75 11.75
CA LYS A 29 10.66 0.71 11.66
C LYS A 29 10.79 1.22 10.23
N ARG A 30 11.80 0.76 9.48
CA ARG A 30 11.99 1.15 8.07
C ARG A 30 10.80 0.74 7.19
N LYS A 31 10.22 -0.43 7.41
CA LYS A 31 9.04 -0.90 6.65
C LYS A 31 7.80 -0.06 6.97
N ILE A 32 7.59 0.27 8.25
CA ILE A 32 6.47 1.13 8.70
C ILE A 32 6.62 2.53 8.11
N ASP A 33 7.81 3.12 8.16
CA ASP A 33 8.04 4.45 7.59
C ASP A 33 7.77 4.47 6.08
N GLN A 34 8.14 3.40 5.37
CA GLN A 34 7.85 3.27 3.94
C GLN A 34 6.35 3.12 3.67
N SER A 35 5.61 2.33 4.45
CA SER A 35 4.17 2.16 4.27
C SER A 35 3.40 3.45 4.57
N VAL A 36 3.80 4.18 5.62
CA VAL A 36 3.22 5.50 5.96
C VAL A 36 3.50 6.51 4.85
N ARG A 37 4.72 6.57 4.31
CA ARG A 37 5.04 7.44 3.17
C ARG A 37 4.25 7.08 1.91
N ALA A 38 4.12 5.79 1.62
CA ALA A 38 3.30 5.30 0.52
C ALA A 38 1.84 5.73 0.68
N LEU A 39 1.29 5.56 1.89
CA LEU A 39 -0.07 5.96 2.21
C LEU A 39 -0.26 7.48 2.10
N ALA A 40 0.69 8.28 2.58
CA ALA A 40 0.65 9.73 2.44
C ALA A 40 0.64 10.16 0.96
N ARG A 41 1.40 9.48 0.10
CA ARG A 41 1.37 9.71 -1.35
C ARG A 41 0.01 9.37 -1.95
N MET A 42 -0.56 8.21 -1.57
CA MET A 42 -1.90 7.81 -2.01
C MET A 42 -2.98 8.80 -1.56
N SER A 43 -2.97 9.20 -0.30
CA SER A 43 -3.92 10.16 0.26
C SER A 43 -3.85 11.51 -0.44
N ARG A 44 -2.64 12.06 -0.67
CA ARG A 44 -2.46 13.31 -1.42
C ARG A 44 -2.98 13.19 -2.86
N HIS A 45 -2.71 12.05 -3.51
CA HIS A 45 -3.14 11.83 -4.89
C HIS A 45 -4.66 11.67 -4.97
N ALA A 46 -5.25 10.88 -4.07
CA ALA A 46 -6.69 10.68 -3.97
C ALA A 46 -7.43 12.00 -3.74
N ARG A 47 -6.97 12.81 -2.77
CA ARG A 47 -7.55 14.12 -2.45
C ARG A 47 -7.49 15.10 -3.63
N ARG A 48 -6.40 15.08 -4.42
CA ARG A 48 -6.27 15.95 -5.60
C ARG A 48 -7.33 15.63 -6.68
N HIS A 49 -7.71 14.36 -6.78
CA HIS A 49 -8.66 13.87 -7.78
C HIS A 49 -10.06 13.64 -7.21
N ASN A 50 -10.34 14.15 -6.00
CA ASN A 50 -11.61 13.99 -5.28
C ASN A 50 -12.09 12.53 -5.19
N THR A 51 -11.14 11.61 -4.99
CA THR A 51 -11.39 10.18 -4.76
C THR A 51 -10.88 9.78 -3.37
N LEU A 52 -11.10 8.51 -3.01
CA LEU A 52 -10.81 7.93 -1.72
C LEU A 52 -9.73 6.84 -1.83
N VAL A 53 -8.93 6.72 -0.77
CA VAL A 53 -8.04 5.56 -0.60
C VAL A 53 -8.85 4.41 -0.06
N ARG A 54 -8.79 3.27 -0.75
CA ARG A 54 -9.53 2.04 -0.41
C ARG A 54 -8.57 1.03 0.21
N TYR A 55 -9.11 0.14 1.04
CA TYR A 55 -8.35 -0.93 1.68
C TYR A 55 -8.95 -2.28 1.33
N TYR A 56 -8.10 -3.23 0.97
CA TYR A 56 -8.48 -4.63 0.82
C TYR A 56 -7.38 -5.50 1.43
N ASN A 57 -7.76 -6.41 2.33
CA ASN A 57 -6.83 -7.26 3.08
C ASN A 57 -5.65 -6.48 3.71
N GLY A 58 -5.96 -5.33 4.34
CA GLY A 58 -4.95 -4.48 4.96
C GLY A 58 -4.06 -3.70 3.98
N THR A 59 -4.30 -3.85 2.67
CA THR A 59 -3.50 -3.21 1.63
C THR A 59 -4.22 -2.01 1.03
N PRO A 60 -3.63 -0.80 1.10
CA PRO A 60 -4.20 0.40 0.49
C PRO A 60 -4.01 0.44 -1.02
N PHE A 61 -5.08 0.80 -1.73
CA PHE A 61 -5.08 1.06 -3.16
C PHE A 61 -6.01 2.24 -3.50
N VAL A 62 -5.82 2.82 -4.67
CA VAL A 62 -6.61 3.96 -5.17
C VAL A 62 -6.96 3.70 -6.63
N VAL A 63 -8.21 3.97 -6.99
CA VAL A 63 -8.68 4.01 -8.38
C VAL A 63 -9.13 5.44 -8.63
N ILE A 64 -8.64 6.07 -9.69
CA ILE A 64 -8.92 7.46 -10.03
C ILE A 64 -9.52 7.52 -11.42
N HIS A 65 -10.62 8.24 -11.56
CA HIS A 65 -11.14 8.62 -12.87
C HIS A 65 -10.45 9.89 -13.39
N GLN A 66 -9.72 9.80 -14.50
CA GLN A 66 -9.12 10.93 -15.22
C GLN A 66 -9.80 11.13 -16.59
N ARG A 67 -9.52 12.27 -17.24
CA ARG A 67 -10.08 12.60 -18.57
C ARG A 67 -9.81 11.55 -19.66
N ARG A 68 -8.71 10.81 -19.54
CA ARG A 68 -8.28 9.79 -20.52
C ARG A 68 -8.57 8.36 -20.07
N GLY A 69 -9.30 8.18 -18.96
CA GLY A 69 -9.62 6.87 -18.39
C GLY A 69 -9.19 6.72 -16.93
N LEU A 70 -9.17 5.47 -16.47
CA LEU A 70 -8.91 5.11 -15.09
C LEU A 70 -7.40 4.95 -14.82
N VAL A 71 -6.96 5.47 -13.68
CA VAL A 71 -5.58 5.35 -13.19
C VAL A 71 -5.59 4.61 -11.87
N TYR A 72 -4.66 3.66 -11.73
CA TYR A 72 -4.60 2.75 -10.60
C TYR A 72 -3.32 2.98 -9.80
N MET A 73 -3.46 3.00 -8.48
CA MET A 73 -2.33 3.14 -7.58
C MET A 73 -2.40 2.10 -6.47
N TYR A 74 -1.27 1.43 -6.22
CA TYR A 74 -1.12 0.40 -5.19
C TYR A 74 0.10 0.72 -4.34
N ALA A 75 -0.07 0.74 -3.01
CA ALA A 75 1.03 1.00 -2.07
C ALA A 75 1.92 2.21 -2.47
N GLY A 76 1.32 3.30 -2.97
CA GLY A 76 2.04 4.52 -3.36
C GLY A 76 2.72 4.49 -4.73
N ARG A 77 2.49 3.46 -5.56
CA ARG A 77 3.03 3.33 -6.92
C ARG A 77 1.90 3.22 -7.94
N LEU A 78 2.08 3.85 -9.10
CA LEU A 78 1.19 3.67 -10.25
C LEU A 78 1.36 2.26 -10.81
N VAL A 79 0.24 1.59 -11.09
CA VAL A 79 0.20 0.23 -11.61
C VAL A 79 -0.82 0.16 -12.76
N THR A 80 -0.73 -0.87 -13.59
CA THR A 80 -1.79 -1.17 -14.56
C THR A 80 -2.98 -1.85 -13.88
N ARG A 81 -4.13 -1.90 -14.55
CA ARG A 81 -5.31 -2.63 -14.06
C ARG A 81 -4.97 -4.09 -13.75
N ASP A 82 -4.33 -4.79 -14.69
CA ASP A 82 -4.00 -6.21 -14.54
C ASP A 82 -3.03 -6.45 -13.38
N GLN A 83 -2.07 -5.54 -13.18
CA GLN A 83 -1.16 -5.61 -12.03
C GLN A 83 -1.92 -5.43 -10.72
N LEU A 84 -2.87 -4.47 -10.66
CA LEU A 84 -3.68 -4.27 -9.46
C LEU A 84 -4.52 -5.52 -9.14
N VAL A 85 -5.17 -6.12 -10.16
CA VAL A 85 -5.95 -7.36 -9.98
C VAL A 85 -5.06 -8.49 -9.46
N ARG A 86 -3.88 -8.68 -10.04
CA ARG A 86 -2.91 -9.70 -9.59
C ARG A 86 -2.45 -9.47 -8.15
N LEU A 87 -2.19 -8.22 -7.77
CA LEU A 87 -1.72 -7.85 -6.43
C LEU A 87 -2.82 -8.00 -5.37
N LEU A 88 -4.08 -7.71 -5.72
CA LEU A 88 -5.21 -7.87 -4.81
C LEU A 88 -5.75 -9.31 -4.79
N GLY A 89 -5.48 -10.11 -5.83
CA GLY A 89 -5.97 -11.47 -5.96
C GLY A 89 -7.48 -11.59 -6.18
N ASN A 90 -8.18 -10.47 -6.39
CA ASN A 90 -9.63 -10.43 -6.59
C ASN A 90 -10.02 -9.30 -7.56
N GLU A 91 -10.49 -9.69 -8.74
CA GLU A 91 -10.93 -8.74 -9.77
C GLU A 91 -12.19 -7.98 -9.38
N GLU A 92 -13.10 -8.59 -8.62
CA GLU A 92 -14.38 -7.97 -8.27
C GLU A 92 -14.20 -6.71 -7.44
N ILE A 93 -13.17 -6.67 -6.61
CA ILE A 93 -12.81 -5.51 -5.79
C ILE A 93 -12.38 -4.34 -6.68
N VAL A 94 -11.55 -4.62 -7.69
CA VAL A 94 -11.13 -3.61 -8.67
C VAL A 94 -12.36 -3.14 -9.46
N ARG A 95 -13.15 -4.06 -10.00
CA ARG A 95 -14.37 -3.76 -10.78
C ARG A 95 -15.38 -2.93 -9.98
N ARG A 96 -15.53 -3.19 -8.68
CA ARG A 96 -16.41 -2.42 -7.79
C ARG A 96 -15.88 -1.00 -7.61
N ALA A 97 -14.59 -0.84 -7.34
CA ALA A 97 -13.96 0.46 -7.21
C ALA A 97 -14.06 1.28 -8.49
N GLU A 98 -13.88 0.65 -9.66
CA GLU A 98 -14.06 1.28 -10.97
C GLU A 98 -15.49 1.82 -11.15
N ARG A 99 -16.52 1.02 -10.79
CA ARG A 99 -17.92 1.44 -10.90
C ARG A 99 -18.24 2.61 -9.98
N GLU A 100 -17.82 2.54 -8.73
CA GLU A 100 -18.06 3.60 -7.75
C GLU A 100 -17.39 4.91 -8.18
N GLU A 101 -16.17 4.87 -8.71
CA GLU A 101 -15.52 6.07 -9.25
C GLU A 101 -16.16 6.60 -10.53
N SER A 102 -16.66 5.70 -11.40
CA SER A 102 -17.37 6.10 -12.61
C SER A 102 -18.71 6.79 -12.32
N GLN A 103 -19.34 6.47 -11.18
CA GLN A 103 -20.55 7.14 -10.71
C GLN A 103 -20.27 8.50 -10.06
N LEU A 104 -19.09 8.66 -9.44
CA LEU A 104 -18.65 9.90 -8.80
C LEU A 104 -18.06 10.91 -9.80
N ALA A 105 -17.60 10.45 -10.96
CA ALA A 105 -17.11 11.32 -12.01
C ALA A 105 -18.24 12.28 -12.47
N PRO A 106 -18.00 13.60 -12.47
CA PRO A 106 -19.01 14.55 -12.91
C PRO A 106 -19.36 14.26 -14.37
N ASN A 107 -20.59 13.82 -14.60
CA ASN A 107 -21.10 13.53 -15.92
C ASN A 107 -20.99 14.82 -16.78
N PRO A 108 -20.15 14.87 -17.83
CA PRO A 108 -20.00 16.06 -18.67
C PRO A 108 -21.31 16.44 -19.37
N THR A 109 -22.29 15.52 -19.44
CA THR A 109 -23.64 15.77 -19.98
C THR A 109 -24.47 16.75 -19.14
N ARG A 110 -24.06 17.10 -17.91
CA ARG A 110 -24.86 18.00 -17.04
C ARG A 110 -24.54 19.49 -17.20
N LEU A 111 -23.59 19.87 -18.06
CA LEU A 111 -23.22 21.28 -18.31
C LEU A 111 -23.88 21.89 -19.56
N THR A 112 -24.77 21.17 -20.24
CA THR A 112 -25.56 21.68 -21.37
C THR A 112 -27.06 21.61 -21.09
N LEU A 113 -27.51 22.24 -20.00
CA LEU A 113 -28.89 22.70 -19.90
C LEU A 113 -28.82 24.21 -19.67
N SER A 114 -28.75 24.92 -20.79
CA SER A 114 -29.17 26.32 -20.84
C SER A 114 -30.68 26.35 -20.62
N SER A 115 -31.13 27.12 -19.64
CA SER A 115 -32.45 27.74 -19.62
C SER A 115 -32.26 29.20 -19.29
#